data_AF-A0A7S1LT97-F1
#
_entry.id   AF-A0A7S1LT97-F1
#
_cell.length_a   1.000
_cell.length_b   1.000
_cell.length_c   1.000
_cell.angle_alpha   90.00
_cell.angle_beta   90.00
_cell.angle_gamma   90.00
#
_symmetry.space_group_name_H-M   'P 1'
#
loop_
_entity.id
_entity.type
_entity.pdbx_description
1 polymer ?
#
loop_
_entity_poly.entity_id
_entity_poly.type
_entity_poly.pdbx_seq_one_letter_code
_entity_poly.pdbx_strand_id
1 'polypeptide(L)'
;AYAAKVAGWVQGYTSNPNNSFADWSFMQRKVADFSAAADGFQARVDATAAALGAGYPNIARLRSAGVSGPRLRAMNDVLVGLERVFLGGHAETESYFFKHVLYTPSAVNSYGSTVMPLIADHLAGRNATTATFDIGRISQYIGRAARFVNTSVWWA
;
A
#
# COMPACT_ATOMS: atom_id res chain seq x y z
N ALA A 1 5.96 -8.12 2.07
CA ALA A 1 6.91 -7.14 2.68
C ALA A 1 6.27 -5.77 2.98
N TYR A 2 5.66 -5.05 2.03
CA TYR A 2 5.07 -3.72 2.28
C TYR A 2 3.69 -3.77 2.97
N ALA A 3 2.80 -4.66 2.54
CA ALA A 3 1.49 -4.84 3.19
C ALA A 3 1.61 -5.17 4.69
N ALA A 4 2.57 -6.00 5.06
CA ALA A 4 2.90 -6.28 6.47
C ALA A 4 3.35 -5.04 7.25
N LYS A 5 4.13 -4.13 6.64
CA LYS A 5 4.50 -2.85 7.26
C LYS A 5 3.27 -1.97 7.50
N VAL A 6 2.41 -1.83 6.49
CA VAL A 6 1.15 -1.07 6.59
C VAL A 6 0.26 -1.65 7.70
N ALA A 7 0.13 -2.98 7.76
CA ALA A 7 -0.62 -3.66 8.81
C ALA A 7 -0.01 -3.39 10.20
N GLY A 8 1.31 -3.45 10.33
CA GLY A 8 2.01 -3.16 11.58
C GLY A 8 1.80 -1.72 12.06
N TRP A 9 1.84 -0.73 11.16
CA TRP A 9 1.58 0.67 11.52
C TRP A 9 0.13 0.89 11.97
N VAL A 10 -0.84 0.35 11.23
CA VAL A 10 -2.26 0.42 11.62
C VAL A 10 -2.50 -0.30 12.94
N GLN A 11 -1.86 -1.45 13.18
CA GLN A 11 -1.92 -2.13 14.45
C GLN A 11 -1.36 -1.27 15.59
N GLY A 12 -0.26 -0.55 15.36
CA GLY A 12 0.30 0.39 16.33
C GLY A 12 -0.68 1.49 16.73
N TYR A 13 -1.45 2.04 15.79
CA TYR A 13 -2.48 3.02 16.10
C TYR A 13 -3.69 2.42 16.81
N THR A 14 -4.21 1.30 16.31
CA THR A 14 -5.46 0.68 16.81
C THR A 14 -5.31 0.03 18.18
N SER A 15 -4.11 -0.46 18.52
CA SER A 15 -3.83 -1.04 19.84
C SER A 15 -3.61 -0.01 20.94
N ASN A 16 -3.41 1.27 20.60
CA ASN A 16 -3.25 2.32 21.59
C ASN A 16 -4.62 2.75 22.16
N PRO A 17 -4.89 2.57 23.45
CA PRO A 17 -6.20 2.88 24.04
C PRO A 17 -6.58 4.36 23.95
N ASN A 18 -5.58 5.26 23.81
CA ASN A 18 -5.84 6.68 23.59
C ASN A 18 -6.53 6.97 22.25
N ASN A 19 -6.48 6.05 21.29
CA ASN A 19 -7.07 6.20 19.96
C ASN A 19 -8.45 5.52 19.82
N SER A 20 -9.02 5.03 20.94
CA SER A 20 -10.29 4.31 20.97
C SER A 20 -11.50 5.16 20.55
N PHE A 21 -11.35 6.49 20.49
CA PHE A 21 -12.39 7.41 20.04
C PHE A 21 -12.57 7.46 18.52
N ALA A 22 -11.64 6.91 17.74
CA ALA A 22 -11.71 6.90 16.27
C ALA A 22 -12.18 5.54 15.74
N ASP A 23 -12.95 5.53 14.64
CA ASP A 23 -13.37 4.29 13.98
C ASP A 23 -12.31 3.80 12.99
N TRP A 24 -11.72 2.65 13.30
CA TRP A 24 -10.68 2.00 12.50
C TRP A 24 -11.21 0.88 11.61
N SER A 25 -12.49 0.55 11.69
CA SER A 25 -13.05 -0.64 11.05
C SER A 25 -12.86 -0.63 9.54
N PHE A 26 -13.01 0.53 8.89
CA PHE A 26 -12.79 0.67 7.46
C PHE A 26 -11.32 0.50 7.08
N MET A 27 -10.40 1.09 7.85
CA MET A 27 -8.95 0.93 7.67
C MET A 27 -8.53 -0.53 7.79
N GLN A 28 -8.96 -1.21 8.86
CA GLN A 28 -8.64 -2.61 9.09
C GLN A 28 -9.13 -3.50 7.95
N ARG A 29 -10.35 -3.27 7.43
CA ARG A 29 -10.84 -3.97 6.23
C ARG A 29 -9.94 -3.72 5.01
N LYS A 30 -9.54 -2.47 4.75
CA LYS A 30 -8.68 -2.13 3.60
C LYS A 30 -7.27 -2.70 3.72
N VAL A 31 -6.72 -2.75 4.93
CA VAL A 31 -5.44 -3.42 5.21
C VAL A 31 -5.55 -4.93 4.94
N ALA A 32 -6.63 -5.57 5.37
CA ALA A 32 -6.87 -6.98 5.08
C ALA A 32 -6.98 -7.24 3.57
N ASP A 33 -7.74 -6.41 2.85
CA ASP A 33 -7.85 -6.47 1.38
C ASP A 33 -6.47 -6.35 0.71
N PHE A 34 -5.64 -5.41 1.17
CA PHE A 34 -4.31 -5.18 0.61
C PHE A 34 -3.34 -6.32 0.91
N SER A 35 -3.34 -6.86 2.13
CA SER A 35 -2.53 -8.03 2.49
C SER A 35 -2.90 -9.24 1.63
N ALA A 36 -4.20 -9.55 1.50
CA ALA A 36 -4.65 -10.65 0.66
C ALA A 36 -4.25 -10.46 -0.82
N ALA A 37 -4.37 -9.23 -1.34
CA ALA A 37 -3.95 -8.91 -2.71
C ALA A 37 -2.43 -9.09 -2.90
N ALA A 38 -1.63 -8.64 -1.93
CA ALA A 38 -0.18 -8.77 -1.95
C ALA A 38 0.27 -10.24 -1.88
N ASP A 39 -0.35 -11.04 -1.03
CA ASP A 39 -0.06 -12.47 -0.91
C ASP A 39 -0.41 -13.21 -2.21
N GLY A 40 -1.59 -12.91 -2.78
CA GLY A 40 -1.98 -13.45 -4.08
C GLY A 40 -1.01 -13.04 -5.20
N PHE A 41 -0.51 -11.80 -5.18
CA PHE A 41 0.48 -11.35 -6.16
C PHE A 41 1.83 -12.05 -5.98
N GLN A 42 2.31 -12.19 -4.74
CA GLN A 42 3.54 -12.90 -4.43
C GLN A 42 3.46 -14.35 -4.92
N ALA A 43 2.36 -15.06 -4.65
CA ALA A 43 2.16 -16.42 -5.14
C ALA A 43 2.24 -16.52 -6.67
N ARG A 44 1.72 -15.51 -7.40
CA ARG A 44 1.83 -15.45 -8.87
C ARG A 44 3.28 -15.22 -9.32
N VAL A 45 4.01 -14.34 -8.63
CA VAL A 45 5.43 -14.09 -8.89
C VAL A 45 6.23 -15.36 -8.67
N ASP A 46 6.04 -16.05 -7.55
CA ASP A 46 6.73 -17.29 -7.21
C ASP A 46 6.43 -18.40 -8.22
N ALA A 47 5.17 -18.56 -8.63
CA ALA A 47 4.80 -19.53 -9.67
C ALA A 47 5.47 -19.21 -11.02
N THR A 48 5.58 -17.92 -11.36
CA THR A 48 6.24 -17.48 -12.60
C THR A 48 7.75 -17.72 -12.52
N ALA A 49 8.37 -17.43 -11.38
CA ALA A 49 9.79 -17.70 -11.14
C ALA A 49 10.10 -19.21 -11.17
N ALA A 50 9.25 -20.03 -10.57
CA ALA A 50 9.36 -21.49 -10.60
C ALA A 50 9.25 -22.04 -12.02
N ALA A 51 8.30 -21.54 -12.82
CA ALA A 51 8.16 -21.93 -14.23
C ALA A 51 9.38 -21.55 -15.08
N LEU A 52 10.00 -20.40 -14.79
CA LEU A 52 11.22 -19.98 -15.45
C LEU A 52 12.45 -20.78 -14.97
N GLY A 53 12.53 -21.17 -13.70
CA GLY A 53 13.69 -21.84 -13.12
C GLY A 53 14.93 -20.92 -12.99
N ALA A 54 16.09 -21.49 -12.63
CA ALA A 54 17.31 -20.71 -12.38
C ALA A 54 17.99 -20.18 -13.67
N GLY A 55 18.24 -18.87 -13.75
CA GLY A 55 18.98 -18.21 -14.84
C GLY A 55 18.25 -16.99 -15.41
N TYR A 56 18.94 -16.20 -16.25
CA TYR A 56 18.35 -15.01 -16.85
C TYR A 56 17.21 -15.36 -17.82
N PRO A 57 16.05 -14.68 -17.73
CA PRO A 57 14.94 -14.90 -18.66
C PRO A 57 15.33 -14.45 -20.07
N ASN A 58 15.23 -15.36 -21.04
CA ASN A 58 15.35 -15.07 -22.47
C ASN A 58 14.10 -15.56 -23.22
N ILE A 59 13.89 -15.10 -24.46
CA ILE A 59 12.66 -15.39 -25.22
C ILE A 59 12.40 -16.90 -25.38
N ALA A 60 13.44 -17.70 -25.61
CA ALA A 60 13.30 -19.14 -25.75
C ALA A 60 12.78 -19.79 -24.44
N ARG A 61 13.29 -19.31 -23.31
CA ARG A 61 12.91 -19.79 -21.97
C ARG A 61 11.51 -19.34 -21.56
N LEU A 62 11.12 -18.12 -21.92
CA LEU A 62 9.74 -17.64 -21.74
C LEU A 62 8.75 -18.55 -22.48
N ARG A 63 9.05 -18.89 -23.74
CA ARG A 63 8.23 -19.79 -24.55
C ARG A 63 8.15 -21.19 -23.97
N SER A 64 9.28 -21.77 -23.57
CA SER A 64 9.31 -23.13 -22.99
C SER A 64 8.57 -23.22 -21.65
N ALA A 65 8.57 -22.14 -20.87
CA ALA A 65 7.88 -22.06 -19.58
C ALA A 65 6.38 -21.69 -19.69
N GLY A 66 5.87 -21.41 -20.90
CA GLY A 66 4.50 -20.92 -21.09
C GLY A 66 4.24 -19.54 -20.46
N VAL A 67 5.31 -18.75 -20.24
CA VAL A 67 5.23 -17.40 -19.65
C VAL A 67 5.31 -16.38 -20.78
N SER A 68 4.29 -15.52 -20.92
CA SER A 68 4.29 -14.47 -21.94
C SER A 68 5.13 -13.25 -21.49
N GLY A 69 5.81 -12.60 -22.44
CA GLY A 69 6.49 -11.33 -22.21
C GLY A 69 5.57 -10.23 -21.66
N PRO A 70 4.35 -10.05 -22.19
CA PRO A 70 3.36 -9.14 -21.64
C PRO A 70 3.04 -9.40 -20.16
N ARG A 71 2.89 -10.66 -19.74
CA ARG A 71 2.63 -11.02 -18.34
C ARG A 71 3.78 -10.59 -17.42
N LEU A 72 5.03 -10.80 -17.83
CA LEU A 72 6.19 -10.35 -17.06
C LEU A 72 6.28 -8.83 -16.96
N ARG A 73 6.00 -8.12 -18.05
CA ARG A 73 5.93 -6.66 -18.03
C ARG A 73 4.86 -6.18 -17.06
N ALA A 74 3.66 -6.74 -17.13
CA ALA A 74 2.55 -6.39 -16.25
C ALA A 74 2.89 -6.62 -14.76
N MET A 75 3.59 -7.71 -14.43
CA MET A 75 4.09 -7.94 -13.07
C MET A 75 5.13 -6.91 -12.63
N ASN A 76 6.06 -6.54 -13.51
CA ASN A 76 7.04 -5.49 -13.21
C ASN A 76 6.38 -4.12 -13.04
N ASP A 77 5.35 -3.81 -13.85
CA ASP A 77 4.60 -2.57 -13.73
C ASP A 77 3.89 -2.47 -12.37
N VAL A 78 3.43 -3.59 -11.81
CA VAL A 78 2.93 -3.63 -10.43
C VAL A 78 4.03 -3.33 -9.43
N LEU A 79 5.16 -4.04 -9.51
CA LEU A 79 6.28 -3.89 -8.57
C LEU A 79 6.82 -2.46 -8.53
N VAL A 80 6.95 -1.82 -9.70
CA VAL A 80 7.49 -0.46 -9.84
C VAL A 80 6.39 0.61 -9.64
N GLY A 81 5.14 0.28 -9.96
CA GLY A 81 4.01 1.21 -9.92
C GLY A 81 3.34 1.33 -8.55
N LEU A 82 3.47 0.33 -7.67
CA LEU A 82 2.74 0.28 -6.40
C LEU A 82 2.96 1.52 -5.53
N GLU A 83 4.18 2.01 -5.42
CA GLU A 83 4.49 3.20 -4.60
C GLU A 83 3.75 4.45 -5.11
N ARG A 84 3.54 4.56 -6.44
CA ARG A 84 2.82 5.70 -7.04
C ARG A 84 1.35 5.74 -6.62
N VAL A 85 0.77 4.60 -6.23
CA VAL A 85 -0.61 4.55 -5.75
C VAL A 85 -0.79 5.34 -4.46
N PHE A 86 0.26 5.49 -3.65
CA PHE A 86 0.24 6.24 -2.38
C PHE A 86 0.56 7.73 -2.55
N LEU A 87 0.62 8.25 -3.78
CA LEU A 87 0.76 9.67 -4.04
C LEU A 87 -0.62 10.34 -4.09
N GLY A 88 -0.86 11.27 -3.16
CA GLY A 88 -2.05 12.09 -3.09
C GLY A 88 -1.87 13.49 -3.69
N GLY A 89 -2.98 14.21 -3.80
CA GLY A 89 -2.99 15.63 -4.13
C GLY A 89 -2.73 16.51 -2.91
N HIS A 90 -2.73 17.82 -3.13
CA HIS A 90 -2.49 18.82 -2.08
C HIS A 90 -3.49 18.71 -0.92
N ALA A 91 -4.76 18.43 -1.23
CA ALA A 91 -5.82 18.31 -0.21
C ALA A 91 -5.64 17.10 0.71
N GLU A 92 -4.82 16.13 0.31
CA GLU A 92 -4.58 14.87 1.01
C GLU A 92 -3.24 14.81 1.75
N THR A 93 -2.38 15.81 1.58
CA THR A 93 -1.09 15.89 2.27
C THR A 93 -0.79 17.25 2.87
N GLU A 94 -1.66 18.23 2.65
CA GLU A 94 -1.50 19.63 3.07
C GLU A 94 -0.18 20.27 2.59
N SER A 95 0.44 19.67 1.58
CA SER A 95 1.74 20.07 1.04
C SER A 95 1.71 20.07 -0.48
N TYR A 96 2.44 21.01 -1.09
CA TYR A 96 2.62 21.05 -2.54
C TYR A 96 3.70 20.07 -3.02
N PHE A 97 4.63 19.71 -2.14
CA PHE A 97 5.85 18.96 -2.48
C PHE A 97 5.85 17.55 -1.89
N PHE A 98 5.31 17.36 -0.68
CA PHE A 98 5.20 16.05 -0.06
C PHE A 98 3.87 15.42 -0.43
N LYS A 99 3.90 14.47 -1.38
CA LYS A 99 2.68 13.84 -1.92
C LYS A 99 2.41 12.45 -1.35
N HIS A 100 3.36 11.85 -0.65
CA HIS A 100 3.20 10.47 -0.20
C HIS A 100 2.35 10.41 1.08
N VAL A 101 1.15 9.83 0.98
CA VAL A 101 0.14 9.85 2.07
C VAL A 101 0.56 9.04 3.30
N LEU A 102 1.49 8.09 3.15
CA LEU A 102 2.06 7.35 4.27
C LEU A 102 3.36 7.97 4.81
N TYR A 103 4.06 8.75 3.98
CA TYR A 103 5.40 9.27 4.27
C TYR A 103 5.46 10.75 3.90
N THR A 104 5.05 11.59 4.83
CA THR A 104 5.21 13.05 4.71
C THR A 104 5.70 13.57 6.04
N PRO A 105 6.36 14.74 6.10
CA PRO A 105 6.61 15.39 7.38
C PRO A 105 5.29 15.60 8.13
N SER A 106 5.32 15.38 9.44
CA SER A 106 4.22 15.78 10.33
C SER A 106 4.22 17.30 10.50
N ALA A 107 3.03 17.88 10.59
CA ALA A 107 2.86 19.31 10.85
C ALA A 107 3.21 19.68 12.30
N VAL A 108 3.11 18.73 13.23
CA VAL A 108 3.39 18.94 14.66
C VAL A 108 4.75 18.39 15.10
N ASN A 109 5.36 17.48 14.33
CA ASN A 109 6.68 16.93 14.62
C ASN A 109 7.45 16.54 13.34
N SER A 110 8.03 17.53 12.66
CA SER A 110 8.75 17.33 11.39
C SER A 110 10.05 16.53 11.50
N TYR A 111 10.60 16.35 12.72
CA TYR A 111 11.84 15.60 12.96
C TYR A 111 11.59 14.18 13.49
N GLY A 112 10.37 13.87 13.92
CA GLY A 112 9.94 12.52 14.28
C GLY A 112 9.62 11.70 13.03
N SER A 113 10.13 10.47 12.96
CA SER A 113 9.74 9.52 11.92
C SER A 113 8.32 9.00 12.21
N THR A 114 7.31 9.78 11.80
CA THR A 114 5.90 9.44 11.98
C THR A 114 5.32 8.96 10.65
N VAL A 115 4.85 7.72 10.62
CA VAL A 115 4.18 7.14 9.46
C VAL A 115 2.69 7.49 9.51
N MET A 116 2.08 7.81 8.36
CA MET A 116 0.70 8.34 8.29
C MET A 116 0.51 9.59 9.19
N PRO A 117 1.31 10.65 8.99
CA PRO A 117 1.35 11.80 9.88
C PRO A 117 0.02 12.54 10.02
N LEU A 118 -0.82 12.63 8.97
CA LEU A 118 -2.15 13.25 9.11
C LEU A 118 -3.03 12.57 10.17
N ILE A 119 -2.97 11.23 10.21
CA ILE A 119 -3.66 10.46 11.25
C ILE A 119 -3.01 10.76 12.61
N ALA A 120 -1.67 10.71 12.69
CA ALA A 120 -0.96 10.95 13.94
C ALA A 120 -1.26 12.33 14.54
N ASP A 121 -1.24 13.37 13.72
CA ASP A 121 -1.42 14.76 14.10
C ASP A 121 -2.84 14.99 14.64
N HIS A 122 -3.86 14.43 13.98
CA HIS A 122 -5.24 14.55 14.44
C HIS A 122 -5.60 13.64 15.62
N LEU A 123 -4.93 12.49 15.77
CA LEU A 123 -5.03 11.68 16.98
C LEU A 123 -4.44 12.42 18.20
N ALA A 124 -3.29 13.08 18.03
CA ALA A 124 -2.67 13.90 19.07
C ALA A 124 -3.58 15.06 19.51
N GLY A 125 -4.28 15.69 18.56
CA GLY A 125 -5.29 16.73 18.82
C GLY A 125 -6.60 16.23 19.45
N ARG A 126 -6.77 14.90 19.64
CA ARG A 126 -7.98 14.26 20.19
C ARG A 126 -9.30 14.66 19.51
N ASN A 127 -9.25 14.98 18.20
CA ASN A 127 -10.44 15.31 17.42
C ASN A 127 -10.93 14.08 16.65
N ALA A 128 -11.98 13.44 17.15
CA ALA A 128 -12.54 12.21 16.58
C ALA A 128 -13.00 12.36 15.13
N THR A 129 -13.59 13.51 14.80
CA THR A 129 -14.14 13.78 13.47
C THR A 129 -13.03 13.90 12.43
N THR A 130 -12.00 14.70 12.68
CA THR A 130 -10.89 14.87 11.73
C THR A 130 -10.03 13.61 11.66
N ALA A 131 -9.75 12.96 12.79
CA ALA A 131 -9.02 11.69 12.80
C ALA A 131 -9.74 10.62 11.98
N THR A 132 -11.06 10.45 12.16
CA THR A 132 -11.85 9.46 11.41
C THR A 132 -11.92 9.80 9.92
N PHE A 133 -11.99 11.08 9.57
CA PHE A 133 -11.94 11.52 8.18
C PHE A 133 -10.62 11.14 7.50
N ASP A 134 -9.47 11.40 8.14
CA ASP A 134 -8.16 11.05 7.56
C ASP A 134 -7.86 9.56 7.58
N ILE A 135 -8.33 8.84 8.60
CA ILE A 135 -8.34 7.37 8.60
C ILE A 135 -9.11 6.89 7.35
N GLY A 136 -10.31 7.40 7.10
CA GLY A 136 -11.11 7.08 5.93
C GLY A 136 -10.38 7.39 4.62
N ARG A 137 -9.73 8.55 4.54
CA ARG A 137 -8.95 8.99 3.37
C ARG A 137 -7.78 8.05 3.07
N ILE A 138 -6.91 7.78 4.05
CA ILE A 138 -5.75 6.89 3.86
C ILE A 138 -6.21 5.45 3.58
N SER A 139 -7.31 5.01 4.19
CA SER A 139 -7.94 3.71 3.89
C SER A 139 -8.28 3.57 2.40
N GLN A 140 -8.72 4.64 1.73
CA GLN A 140 -8.99 4.61 0.29
C GLN A 140 -7.71 4.38 -0.53
N TYR A 141 -6.59 4.99 -0.15
CA TYR A 141 -5.30 4.76 -0.82
C TYR A 141 -4.83 3.31 -0.66
N ILE A 142 -4.97 2.73 0.53
CA ILE A 142 -4.68 1.31 0.77
C ILE A 142 -5.62 0.41 -0.05
N GLY A 143 -6.91 0.76 -0.14
CA GLY A 143 -7.86 0.05 -1.00
C GLY A 143 -7.53 0.16 -2.50
N ARG A 144 -7.03 1.31 -2.96
CA ARG A 144 -6.54 1.48 -4.33
C ARG A 144 -5.30 0.63 -4.57
N ALA A 145 -4.39 0.53 -3.61
CA ALA A 145 -3.22 -0.34 -3.69
C ALA A 145 -3.61 -1.81 -3.81
N ALA A 146 -4.58 -2.28 -3.01
CA ALA A 146 -5.14 -3.63 -3.12
C ALA A 146 -5.69 -3.92 -4.53
N ARG A 147 -6.47 -2.98 -5.08
CA ARG A 147 -7.00 -3.10 -6.45
C ARG A 147 -5.89 -3.12 -7.48
N PHE A 148 -4.94 -2.18 -7.41
CA PHE A 148 -3.82 -2.06 -8.34
C PHE A 148 -3.00 -3.35 -8.43
N VAL A 149 -2.71 -3.97 -7.28
CA VAL A 149 -1.98 -5.25 -7.22
C VAL A 149 -2.79 -6.41 -7.81
N ASN A 150 -4.12 -6.39 -7.64
CA ASN A 150 -4.99 -7.44 -8.17
C ASN A 150 -5.32 -7.29 -9.65
N THR A 151 -5.60 -6.09 -10.15
CA THR A 151 -6.11 -5.88 -11.53
C THR A 151 -5.03 -5.97 -12.60
N SER A 152 -3.78 -5.69 -12.24
CA SER A 152 -2.72 -5.48 -13.22
C SER A 152 -2.13 -6.76 -13.82
N VAL A 153 -2.66 -7.95 -13.48
CA VAL A 153 -2.14 -9.24 -13.97
C VAL A 153 -3.12 -9.95 -14.90
N TRP A 154 -4.34 -9.44 -15.08
CA TRP A 154 -5.40 -10.11 -15.86
C TRP A 154 -5.44 -9.73 -17.34
N TRP A 155 -4.64 -8.76 -17.78
CA TRP A 155 -4.70 -8.17 -19.13
C TRP A 155 -3.60 -8.68 -20.08
N ALA A 156 -3.00 -9.85 -19.82
CA ALA A 156 -1.85 -10.35 -20.57
C ALA A 156 -1.97 -11.82 -20.97
#